data_AF-A0A2N3R909-F1
#
_entry.id   AF-A0A2N3R909-F1
#
_cell.length_a   1.000
_cell.length_b   1.000
_cell.length_c   1.000
_cell.angle_alpha   90.00
_cell.angle_beta   90.00
_cell.angle_gamma   90.00
#
_symmetry.space_group_name_H-M   'P 1'
#
loop_
_entity.id
_entity.type
_entity.pdbx_description
1 polymer ?
#
loop_
_entity_poly.entity_id
_entity_poly.type
_entity_poly.pdbx_seq_one_letter_code
_entity_poly.pdbx_strand_id
1 'polypeptide(L)'
;MAQTGKETQDGRAPALTQLLALAALILPGAALGLLAEPRAARWVQAVLVLGLASALLAYWPLVGKGIRPGPDRAMSGLLTLVALAPALVVQGPGAFWAWLPTAAFLLALLAVFMFVRQMLRRDRRMVIRGISATAMGGVTAVAASGWVFLPELIRGLRPDLMPILVVLVALLLLVGLMTSGYRWAQEAADRRGALGLALMSVLLAGSIVVLAVMVLQTTF
;
A
#
# COMPACT_ATOMS: atom_id res chain seq x y z
N MET A 1 -36.44 2.79 -19.57
CA MET A 1 -35.36 3.76 -19.24
C MET A 1 -35.34 4.04 -17.72
N ALA A 2 -35.05 3.03 -16.90
CA ALA A 2 -35.08 3.15 -15.43
C ALA A 2 -33.91 2.42 -14.75
N GLN A 3 -32.75 2.37 -15.39
CA GLN A 3 -31.53 1.76 -14.82
C GLN A 3 -30.39 2.75 -14.56
N THR A 4 -30.50 4.01 -15.04
CA THR A 4 -29.43 5.01 -14.93
C THR A 4 -29.27 5.65 -13.54
N GLY A 5 -30.20 5.43 -12.61
CA GLY A 5 -30.13 6.03 -11.26
C GLY A 5 -29.29 5.25 -10.23
N LYS A 6 -29.10 3.93 -10.42
CA LYS A 6 -28.32 3.08 -9.49
C LYS A 6 -26.82 3.08 -9.80
N GLU A 7 -26.43 3.16 -11.07
CA GLU A 7 -25.01 3.23 -11.48
C GLU A 7 -24.29 4.48 -10.95
N THR A 8 -24.99 5.61 -10.83
CA THR A 8 -24.40 6.87 -10.37
C THR A 8 -24.12 6.93 -8.86
N GLN A 9 -24.73 6.05 -8.06
CA GLN A 9 -24.54 6.05 -6.60
C GLN A 9 -23.41 5.12 -6.15
N ASP A 10 -23.18 4.00 -6.86
CA ASP A 10 -22.12 3.04 -6.53
C ASP A 10 -20.74 3.44 -7.07
N GLY A 11 -20.65 4.17 -8.19
CA GLY A 11 -19.38 4.60 -8.78
C GLY A 11 -18.59 5.64 -7.96
N ARG A 12 -19.22 6.28 -6.98
CA ARG A 12 -18.57 7.28 -6.09
C ARG A 12 -17.86 6.64 -4.89
N ALA A 13 -18.29 5.45 -4.46
CA ALA A 13 -17.77 4.82 -3.25
C ALA A 13 -16.26 4.48 -3.31
N PRO A 14 -15.70 4.00 -4.44
CA PRO A 14 -14.27 3.75 -4.56
C PRO A 14 -13.42 5.02 -4.48
N ALA A 15 -13.82 6.07 -5.20
CA ALA A 15 -13.13 7.36 -5.20
C ALA A 15 -13.15 7.99 -3.79
N LEU A 16 -14.30 7.96 -3.11
CA LEU A 16 -14.40 8.42 -1.73
C LEU A 16 -13.51 7.62 -0.79
N THR A 17 -13.41 6.30 -0.97
CA THR A 17 -12.55 5.45 -0.14
C THR A 17 -11.07 5.77 -0.36
N GLN A 18 -10.64 5.99 -1.60
CA GLN A 18 -9.27 6.44 -1.90
C GLN A 18 -8.99 7.80 -1.25
N LEU A 19 -9.89 8.78 -1.43
CA LEU A 19 -9.72 10.11 -0.86
C LEU A 19 -9.66 10.10 0.66
N LEU A 20 -10.56 9.35 1.31
CA LEU A 20 -10.59 9.24 2.77
C LEU A 20 -9.35 8.51 3.30
N ALA A 21 -8.91 7.44 2.64
CA ALA A 21 -7.70 6.71 3.05
C ALA A 21 -6.43 7.54 2.83
N LEU A 22 -6.35 8.29 1.72
CA LEU A 22 -5.25 9.24 1.49
C LEU A 22 -5.27 10.37 2.51
N ALA A 23 -6.42 10.98 2.78
CA ALA A 23 -6.54 12.02 3.80
C ALA A 23 -6.12 11.50 5.18
N ALA A 24 -6.54 10.28 5.53
CA ALA A 24 -6.19 9.62 6.78
C ALA A 24 -4.68 9.34 6.92
N LEU A 25 -3.93 9.18 5.82
CA LEU A 25 -2.49 8.97 5.87
C LEU A 25 -1.69 10.27 5.71
N ILE A 26 -2.10 11.14 4.79
CA ILE A 26 -1.38 12.36 4.43
C ILE A 26 -1.56 13.45 5.47
N LEU A 27 -2.78 13.69 5.97
CA LEU A 27 -3.01 14.78 6.93
C LEU A 27 -2.25 14.54 8.24
N PRO A 28 -2.32 13.35 8.88
CA PRO A 28 -1.52 13.09 10.07
C PRO A 28 -0.03 13.06 9.73
N GLY A 29 0.37 12.46 8.61
CA GLY A 29 1.78 12.40 8.21
C GLY A 29 2.41 13.78 8.01
N ALA A 30 1.69 14.71 7.38
CA ALA A 30 2.10 16.08 7.20
C ALA A 30 2.13 16.86 8.51
N ALA A 31 1.06 16.78 9.30
CA ALA A 31 1.01 17.44 10.59
C ALA A 31 2.15 16.99 11.50
N LEU A 32 2.40 15.68 11.59
CA LEU A 32 3.44 15.10 12.43
C LEU A 32 4.85 15.31 11.87
N GLY A 33 5.01 15.40 10.54
CA GLY A 33 6.27 15.78 9.91
C GLY A 33 6.67 17.22 10.26
N LEU A 34 5.69 18.13 10.34
CA LEU A 34 5.90 19.54 10.67
C LEU A 34 6.00 19.81 12.18
N LEU A 35 5.27 19.07 13.02
CA LEU A 35 5.04 19.42 14.43
C LEU A 35 5.61 18.43 15.44
N ALA A 36 5.84 17.17 15.09
CA ALA A 36 6.05 16.10 16.07
C ALA A 36 7.46 15.50 16.07
N GLU A 37 7.80 14.95 17.24
CA GLU A 37 8.96 14.09 17.44
C GLU A 37 8.98 12.91 16.46
N PRO A 38 10.13 12.59 15.81
CA PRO A 38 10.23 11.56 14.78
C PRO A 38 9.73 10.18 15.22
N ARG A 39 9.83 9.87 16.53
CA ARG A 39 9.36 8.61 17.09
C ARG A 39 7.83 8.53 17.15
N ALA A 40 7.19 9.56 17.69
CA ALA A 40 5.73 9.61 17.80
C ALA A 40 5.08 9.61 16.41
N ALA A 41 5.68 10.35 15.47
CA ALA A 41 5.23 10.41 14.08
C ALA A 41 5.15 9.01 13.43
N ARG A 42 6.19 8.19 13.61
CA ARG A 42 6.23 6.81 13.06
C ARG A 42 5.20 5.89 13.70
N TRP A 43 5.02 5.96 15.01
CA TRP A 43 4.02 5.12 15.70
C TRP A 43 2.59 5.43 15.27
N VAL A 44 2.23 6.72 15.19
CA VAL A 44 0.90 7.12 14.71
C VAL A 44 0.68 6.63 13.29
N GLN A 45 1.66 6.84 12.40
CA GLN A 45 1.57 6.41 11.01
C GLN A 45 1.46 4.88 10.89
N ALA A 46 2.19 4.13 11.70
CA ALA A 46 2.10 2.67 11.73
C ALA A 46 0.73 2.17 12.17
N VAL A 47 0.10 2.80 13.17
CA VAL A 47 -1.26 2.46 13.61
C VAL A 47 -2.27 2.72 12.48
N LEU A 48 -2.15 3.85 11.76
CA LEU A 48 -3.00 4.17 10.62
C LEU A 48 -2.84 3.15 9.48
N VAL A 49 -1.59 2.80 9.15
CA VAL A 49 -1.28 1.76 8.15
C VAL A 49 -1.86 0.41 8.56
N LEU A 50 -1.72 0.00 9.82
CA LEU A 50 -2.29 -1.25 10.34
C LEU A 50 -3.82 -1.24 10.28
N GLY A 51 -4.46 -0.12 10.59
CA GLY A 51 -5.90 0.05 10.46
C GLY A 51 -6.38 -0.14 9.02
N LEU A 52 -5.74 0.51 8.06
CA LEU A 52 -6.08 0.40 6.64
C LEU A 52 -5.72 -0.98 6.05
N ALA A 53 -4.61 -1.57 6.47
CA ALA A 53 -4.24 -2.95 6.08
C ALA A 53 -5.25 -3.96 6.63
N SER A 54 -5.71 -3.78 7.87
CA SER A 54 -6.77 -4.62 8.46
C SER A 54 -8.09 -4.46 7.72
N ALA A 55 -8.44 -3.23 7.31
CA ALA A 55 -9.59 -2.98 6.45
C ALA A 55 -9.43 -3.67 5.09
N LEU A 56 -8.26 -3.63 4.45
CA LEU A 56 -8.00 -4.37 3.21
C LEU A 56 -8.17 -5.89 3.41
N LEU A 57 -7.70 -6.45 4.53
CA LEU A 57 -7.87 -7.87 4.84
C LEU A 57 -9.36 -8.25 5.01
N ALA A 58 -10.17 -7.35 5.58
CA ALA A 58 -11.61 -7.52 5.70
C ALA A 58 -12.33 -7.41 4.35
N TYR A 59 -11.97 -6.41 3.54
CA TYR A 59 -12.53 -6.14 2.21
C TYR A 59 -11.68 -6.73 1.08
N TRP A 60 -11.12 -7.93 1.30
CA TRP A 60 -10.12 -8.50 0.41
C TRP A 60 -10.58 -8.54 -1.05
N PRO A 61 -9.90 -7.82 -1.97
CA PRO A 61 -10.39 -7.63 -3.33
C PRO A 61 -10.14 -8.81 -4.27
N LEU A 62 -9.14 -9.62 -3.97
CA LEU A 62 -8.59 -10.60 -4.90
C LEU A 62 -9.29 -11.96 -4.75
N VAL A 63 -10.63 -11.93 -4.76
CA VAL A 63 -11.48 -13.13 -4.69
C VAL A 63 -11.89 -13.55 -6.09
N GLY A 64 -11.70 -14.83 -6.42
CA GLY A 64 -12.14 -15.40 -7.71
C GLY A 64 -12.54 -16.86 -7.56
N LYS A 65 -13.36 -17.37 -8.50
CA LYS A 65 -13.79 -18.77 -8.52
C LYS A 65 -12.56 -19.69 -8.39
N GLY A 66 -12.52 -20.55 -7.37
CA GLY A 66 -11.42 -21.49 -7.12
C GLY A 66 -10.17 -20.94 -6.39
N ILE A 67 -10.18 -19.68 -5.92
CA ILE A 67 -9.10 -19.12 -5.09
C ILE A 67 -9.56 -19.12 -3.63
N ARG A 68 -8.85 -19.85 -2.75
CA ARG A 68 -9.08 -19.80 -1.30
C ARG A 68 -8.36 -18.57 -0.74
N PRO A 69 -9.07 -17.54 -0.23
CA PRO A 69 -8.44 -16.28 0.16
C PRO A 69 -7.66 -16.35 1.49
N GLY A 70 -7.92 -17.37 2.32
CA GLY A 70 -7.33 -17.49 3.67
C GLY A 70 -5.80 -17.42 3.70
N PRO A 71 -5.06 -18.28 2.97
CA PRO A 71 -3.61 -18.25 2.95
C PRO A 71 -3.01 -16.94 2.43
N ASP A 72 -3.68 -16.30 1.46
CA ASP A 72 -3.20 -15.04 0.86
C ASP A 72 -3.39 -13.85 1.80
N ARG A 73 -4.52 -13.81 2.50
CA ARG A 73 -4.79 -12.84 3.56
C ARG A 73 -3.80 -13.01 4.71
N ALA A 74 -3.55 -14.24 5.15
CA ALA A 74 -2.60 -14.53 6.22
C ALA A 74 -1.18 -14.08 5.85
N MET A 75 -0.73 -14.41 4.63
CA MET A 75 0.58 -13.98 4.14
C MET A 75 0.66 -12.44 4.04
N SER A 76 -0.35 -11.78 3.47
CA SER A 76 -0.38 -10.32 3.36
C SER A 76 -0.36 -9.64 4.74
N GLY A 77 -1.13 -10.15 5.71
CA GLY A 77 -1.09 -9.68 7.09
C GLY A 77 0.29 -9.85 7.74
N LEU A 78 0.90 -11.04 7.60
CA LEU A 78 2.23 -11.32 8.13
C LEU A 78 3.29 -10.40 7.50
N LEU A 79 3.28 -10.25 6.18
CA LEU A 79 4.20 -9.36 5.47
C LEU A 79 4.08 -7.92 5.95
N THR A 80 2.85 -7.43 6.19
CA THR A 80 2.62 -6.09 6.71
C THR A 80 3.26 -5.92 8.10
N LEU A 81 3.02 -6.88 8.99
CA LEU A 81 3.57 -6.85 10.35
C LEU A 81 5.10 -6.89 10.37
N VAL A 82 5.69 -7.80 9.59
CA VAL A 82 7.15 -7.95 9.53
C VAL A 82 7.80 -6.75 8.85
N ALA A 83 7.18 -6.19 7.80
CA ALA A 83 7.70 -5.00 7.12
C ALA A 83 7.64 -3.75 8.00
N LEU A 84 6.70 -3.66 8.94
CA LEU A 84 6.66 -2.56 9.91
C LEU A 84 7.71 -2.66 11.02
N ALA A 85 8.21 -3.86 11.31
CA ALA A 85 9.09 -4.08 12.47
C ALA A 85 10.39 -3.22 12.43
N PRO A 86 11.16 -3.15 11.34
CA PRO A 86 12.36 -2.31 11.29
C PRO A 86 12.04 -0.82 11.48
N ALA A 87 10.92 -0.36 10.92
CA ALA A 87 10.49 1.04 11.01
C ALA A 87 10.10 1.45 12.44
N LEU A 88 9.74 0.48 13.30
CA LEU A 88 9.34 0.72 14.69
C LEU A 88 10.45 0.44 15.70
N VAL A 89 11.28 -0.57 15.44
CA VAL A 89 12.35 -1.00 16.36
C VAL A 89 13.60 -0.14 16.20
N VAL A 90 13.99 0.18 14.96
CA VAL A 90 15.22 0.92 14.70
C VAL A 90 14.94 2.41 14.89
N GLN A 91 15.83 3.10 15.59
CA GLN A 91 15.63 4.49 15.96
C GLN A 91 16.47 5.43 15.09
N GLY A 92 15.93 6.62 14.83
CA GLY A 92 16.61 7.64 14.03
C GLY A 92 16.69 7.29 12.53
N PRO A 93 17.56 7.98 11.79
CA PRO A 93 17.65 7.87 10.32
C PRO A 93 18.05 6.48 9.82
N GLY A 94 18.63 5.63 10.68
CA GLY A 94 18.95 4.24 10.35
C GLY A 94 17.72 3.34 10.14
N ALA A 95 16.52 3.78 10.52
CA ALA A 95 15.30 2.99 10.37
C ALA A 95 14.95 2.68 8.92
N PHE A 96 15.12 3.67 8.03
CA PHE A 96 14.92 3.48 6.59
C PHE A 96 15.90 2.46 6.01
N TRP A 97 17.18 2.57 6.37
CA TRP A 97 18.23 1.68 5.91
C TRP A 97 18.13 0.26 6.44
N ALA A 98 17.51 0.06 7.61
CA ALA A 98 17.16 -1.27 8.12
C ALA A 98 15.89 -1.84 7.46
N TRP A 99 14.93 -0.98 7.13
CA TRP A 99 13.70 -1.36 6.46
C TRP A 99 13.93 -1.83 5.02
N LEU A 100 14.78 -1.14 4.25
CA LEU A 100 15.03 -1.42 2.83
C LEU A 100 15.46 -2.88 2.55
N PRO A 101 16.50 -3.44 3.18
CA PRO A 101 16.88 -4.84 2.98
C PRO A 101 15.82 -5.81 3.50
N THR A 102 15.09 -5.45 4.55
CA THR A 102 13.98 -6.25 5.06
C THR A 102 12.85 -6.34 4.03
N ALA A 103 12.45 -5.22 3.44
CA ALA A 103 11.43 -5.18 2.38
C ALA A 103 11.88 -5.98 1.15
N ALA A 104 13.13 -5.84 0.71
CA ALA A 104 13.68 -6.61 -0.40
C ALA A 104 13.66 -8.13 -0.12
N PHE A 105 14.08 -8.53 1.08
CA PHE A 105 14.05 -9.93 1.51
C PHE A 105 12.62 -10.49 1.58
N LEU A 106 11.67 -9.72 2.11
CA LEU A 106 10.26 -10.11 2.18
C LEU A 106 9.63 -10.30 0.79
N LEU A 107 9.98 -9.45 -0.18
CA LEU A 107 9.53 -9.60 -1.56
C LEU A 107 10.15 -10.84 -2.23
N ALA A 108 11.41 -11.15 -1.95
CA ALA A 108 12.04 -12.39 -2.40
C ALA A 108 11.37 -13.64 -1.78
N LEU A 109 11.07 -13.60 -0.48
CA LEU A 109 10.31 -14.66 0.20
C LEU A 109 8.90 -14.82 -0.37
N LEU A 110 8.22 -13.72 -0.67
CA LEU A 110 6.92 -13.73 -1.33
C LEU A 110 7.02 -14.44 -2.70
N ALA A 111 8.06 -14.17 -3.48
CA ALA A 111 8.31 -14.85 -4.76
C ALA A 111 8.45 -16.37 -4.56
N VAL A 112 9.28 -16.81 -3.61
CA VAL A 112 9.44 -18.24 -3.29
C VAL A 112 8.12 -18.86 -2.84
N PHE A 113 7.38 -18.19 -1.95
CA PHE A 113 6.08 -18.65 -1.48
C PHE A 113 5.08 -18.81 -2.63
N MET A 114 5.04 -17.86 -3.57
CA MET A 114 4.20 -17.95 -4.75
C MET A 114 4.51 -19.21 -5.57
N PHE A 115 5.79 -19.48 -5.84
CA PHE A 115 6.19 -20.67 -6.61
C PHE A 115 5.87 -21.98 -5.88
N VAL A 116 6.22 -22.10 -4.59
CA VAL A 116 5.93 -23.29 -3.78
C VAL A 116 4.43 -23.56 -3.75
N ARG A 117 3.62 -22.53 -3.51
CA ARG A 117 2.16 -22.64 -3.47
C ARG A 117 1.58 -23.08 -4.81
N GLN A 118 2.18 -22.70 -5.93
CA GLN A 118 1.77 -23.17 -7.26
C GLN A 118 2.18 -24.61 -7.51
N MET A 119 3.37 -25.03 -7.06
CA MET A 119 3.80 -26.43 -7.17
C MET A 119 2.91 -27.38 -6.37
N LEU A 120 2.40 -26.94 -5.22
CA LEU A 120 1.51 -27.74 -4.36
C LEU A 120 0.06 -27.83 -4.86
N ARG A 121 -0.34 -27.05 -5.89
CA ARG A 121 -1.71 -27.11 -6.42
C ARG A 121 -1.92 -28.33 -7.31
N ARG A 122 -2.94 -29.14 -6.97
CA ARG A 122 -3.36 -30.30 -7.76
C ARG A 122 -4.08 -29.93 -9.06
N ASP A 123 -4.79 -28.80 -9.11
CA ASP A 123 -5.47 -28.28 -10.30
C ASP A 123 -4.79 -27.01 -10.84
N ARG A 124 -4.24 -27.08 -12.06
CA ARG A 124 -3.41 -26.02 -12.68
C ARG A 124 -4.17 -25.08 -13.62
N ARG A 125 -5.50 -25.14 -13.69
CA ARG A 125 -6.29 -24.37 -14.70
C ARG A 125 -6.30 -22.86 -14.48
N MET A 126 -5.85 -22.36 -13.32
CA MET A 126 -5.91 -20.93 -12.95
C MET A 126 -4.63 -20.43 -12.27
N VAL A 127 -3.47 -20.92 -12.73
CA VAL A 127 -2.14 -20.60 -12.14
C VAL A 127 -1.86 -19.09 -12.19
N ILE A 128 -1.98 -18.45 -13.36
CA ILE A 128 -1.65 -17.02 -13.55
C ILE A 128 -2.47 -16.16 -12.60
N ARG A 129 -3.79 -16.34 -12.56
CA ARG A 129 -4.68 -15.57 -11.68
C ARG A 129 -4.36 -15.75 -10.20
N GLY A 130 -3.95 -16.95 -9.80
CA GLY A 130 -3.54 -17.23 -8.42
C GLY A 130 -2.20 -16.57 -8.04
N ILE A 131 -1.22 -16.56 -8.94
CA ILE A 131 0.06 -15.88 -8.72
C ILE A 131 -0.16 -14.37 -8.63
N SER A 132 -0.86 -13.77 -9.60
CA SER A 132 -1.11 -12.33 -9.62
C SER A 132 -1.84 -11.83 -8.37
N ALA A 133 -2.83 -12.60 -7.89
CA ALA A 133 -3.53 -12.27 -6.65
C ALA A 133 -2.61 -12.32 -5.41
N THR A 134 -1.76 -13.35 -5.32
CA THR A 134 -0.80 -13.49 -4.21
C THR A 134 0.27 -12.40 -4.27
N ALA A 135 0.79 -12.13 -5.48
CA ALA A 135 1.78 -11.09 -5.74
C ALA A 135 1.24 -9.72 -5.34
N MET A 136 0.08 -9.33 -5.87
CA MET A 136 -0.52 -8.02 -5.59
C MET A 136 -0.80 -7.85 -4.09
N GLY A 137 -1.37 -8.85 -3.43
CA GLY A 137 -1.64 -8.78 -1.99
C GLY A 137 -0.36 -8.66 -1.14
N GLY A 138 0.71 -9.36 -1.51
CA GLY A 138 1.99 -9.31 -0.79
C GLY A 138 2.81 -8.06 -1.08
N VAL A 139 2.88 -7.62 -2.33
CA VAL A 139 3.53 -6.35 -2.71
C VAL A 139 2.83 -5.17 -2.04
N THR A 140 1.49 -5.17 -2.04
CA THR A 140 0.70 -4.15 -1.33
C THR A 140 1.02 -4.13 0.16
N ALA A 141 1.14 -5.31 0.80
CA ALA A 141 1.48 -5.40 2.22
C ALA A 141 2.85 -4.79 2.55
N VAL A 142 3.87 -5.07 1.74
CA VAL A 142 5.20 -4.50 1.93
C VAL A 142 5.18 -2.99 1.64
N ALA A 143 4.59 -2.57 0.52
CA ALA A 143 4.48 -1.17 0.13
C ALA A 143 3.71 -0.33 1.17
N ALA A 144 2.67 -0.90 1.78
CA ALA A 144 1.87 -0.24 2.82
C ALA A 144 2.73 0.26 3.98
N SER A 145 3.72 -0.53 4.41
CA SER A 145 4.62 -0.14 5.50
C SER A 145 5.47 1.09 5.15
N GLY A 146 5.68 1.38 3.86
CA GLY A 146 6.41 2.55 3.38
C GLY A 146 5.77 3.89 3.74
N TRP A 147 4.46 3.91 4.00
CA TRP A 147 3.76 5.11 4.47
C TRP A 147 4.28 5.62 5.81
N VAL A 148 4.90 4.77 6.64
CA VAL A 148 5.49 5.16 7.94
C VAL A 148 6.59 6.22 7.79
N PHE A 149 7.23 6.30 6.64
CA PHE A 149 8.30 7.28 6.37
C PHE A 149 7.79 8.63 5.84
N LEU A 150 6.47 8.79 5.64
CA LEU A 150 5.90 10.04 5.15
C LEU A 150 6.23 11.27 6.05
N PRO A 151 6.15 11.18 7.39
CA PRO A 151 6.52 12.32 8.25
C PRO A 151 8.00 12.71 8.11
N GLU A 152 8.88 11.72 7.91
CA GLU A 152 10.32 11.95 7.71
C GLU A 152 10.60 12.58 6.35
N LEU A 153 9.91 12.12 5.30
CA LEU A 153 9.92 12.75 3.99
C LEU A 153 9.57 14.24 4.10
N ILE A 154 8.45 14.56 4.75
CA ILE A 154 7.94 15.94 4.86
C ILE A 154 8.89 16.83 5.66
N ARG A 155 9.44 16.32 6.77
CA ARG A 155 10.44 17.05 7.57
C ARG A 155 11.72 17.34 6.79
N GLY A 156 12.10 16.45 5.87
CA GLY A 156 13.28 16.58 5.03
C GLY A 156 13.12 17.51 3.82
N LEU A 157 11.90 17.98 3.52
CA LEU A 157 11.65 18.87 2.39
C LEU A 157 12.23 20.26 2.65
N ARG A 158 13.23 20.63 1.85
CA ARG A 158 13.76 21.99 1.75
C ARG A 158 13.20 22.67 0.50
N PRO A 159 13.05 24.01 0.49
CA PRO A 159 12.56 24.76 -0.68
C PRO A 159 13.64 24.87 -1.77
N ASP A 160 14.21 23.74 -2.17
CA ASP A 160 15.20 23.60 -3.23
C ASP A 160 14.57 22.93 -4.45
N LEU A 161 15.13 23.17 -5.65
CA LEU A 161 14.59 22.68 -6.91
C LEU A 161 14.41 21.14 -6.94
N MET A 162 15.36 20.40 -6.37
CA MET A 162 15.37 18.94 -6.41
C MET A 162 14.28 18.30 -5.52
N PRO A 163 14.14 18.63 -4.22
CA PRO A 163 12.99 18.21 -3.43
C PRO A 163 11.64 18.56 -4.06
N ILE A 164 11.52 19.75 -4.66
CA ILE A 164 10.30 20.14 -5.39
C ILE A 164 10.02 19.19 -6.55
N LEU A 165 11.03 18.85 -7.35
CA LEU A 165 10.89 17.91 -8.45
C LEU A 165 10.51 16.50 -7.97
N VAL A 166 11.13 16.02 -6.89
CA VAL A 166 10.79 14.72 -6.28
C VAL A 166 9.32 14.68 -5.84
N VAL A 167 8.86 15.72 -5.16
CA VAL A 167 7.45 15.83 -4.74
C VAL A 167 6.52 15.88 -5.95
N LEU A 168 6.87 16.64 -7.00
CA LEU A 168 6.06 16.73 -8.22
C LEU A 168 5.94 15.36 -8.90
N VAL A 169 7.04 14.63 -9.07
CA VAL A 169 7.03 13.27 -9.65
C VAL A 169 6.23 12.31 -8.75
N ALA A 170 6.40 12.37 -7.44
CA ALA A 170 5.64 11.55 -6.50
C ALA A 170 4.12 11.81 -6.61
N LEU A 171 3.69 13.07 -6.74
CA LEU A 171 2.30 13.44 -6.95
C LEU A 171 1.76 12.92 -8.29
N LEU A 172 2.53 13.01 -9.37
CA LEU A 172 2.14 12.47 -10.67
C LEU A 172 1.95 10.95 -10.61
N LEU A 173 2.88 10.22 -9.99
CA LEU A 173 2.78 8.77 -9.77
C LEU A 173 1.58 8.43 -8.89
N LEU A 174 1.32 9.22 -7.85
CA LEU A 174 0.18 9.04 -6.94
C LEU A 174 -1.13 9.18 -7.71
N VAL A 175 -1.29 10.22 -8.52
CA VAL A 175 -2.48 10.44 -9.35
C VAL A 175 -2.65 9.30 -10.36
N GLY A 176 -1.58 8.87 -11.02
CA GLY A 176 -1.61 7.71 -11.92
C GLY A 176 -2.06 6.42 -11.23
N LEU A 177 -1.61 6.20 -10.01
CA LEU A 177 -1.99 5.02 -9.22
C LEU A 177 -3.44 5.12 -8.71
N MET A 178 -3.90 6.30 -8.29
CA MET A 178 -5.29 6.51 -7.87
C MET A 178 -6.26 6.31 -9.03
N THR A 179 -5.95 6.87 -10.20
CA THR A 179 -6.78 6.70 -11.41
C THR A 179 -6.83 5.23 -11.85
N SER A 180 -5.70 4.52 -11.79
CA SER A 180 -5.65 3.07 -12.05
C SER A 180 -6.49 2.29 -11.03
N GLY A 181 -6.34 2.58 -9.74
CA GLY A 181 -7.12 1.94 -8.67
C GLY A 181 -8.63 2.20 -8.77
N TYR A 182 -9.02 3.40 -9.19
CA TYR A 182 -10.41 3.75 -9.44
C TYR A 182 -11.00 2.93 -10.59
N ARG A 183 -10.27 2.82 -11.71
CA ARG A 183 -10.68 2.00 -12.86
C ARG A 183 -10.80 0.53 -12.48
N TRP A 184 -9.83 -0.02 -11.75
CA TRP A 184 -9.90 -1.39 -11.25
C TRP A 184 -11.12 -1.62 -10.35
N ALA A 185 -11.43 -0.66 -9.48
CA ALA A 185 -12.57 -0.76 -8.59
C ALA A 185 -13.92 -0.67 -9.33
N GLN A 186 -14.00 0.06 -10.45
CA GLN A 186 -15.20 0.09 -11.29
C GLN A 186 -15.47 -1.25 -12.00
N GLU A 187 -14.41 -1.97 -12.35
CA GLU A 187 -14.48 -3.29 -12.98
C GLU A 187 -14.72 -4.44 -11.97
N ALA A 188 -14.79 -4.13 -10.67
CA ALA A 188 -14.98 -5.13 -9.64
C ALA A 188 -16.37 -5.79 -9.73
N ALA A 189 -16.42 -7.10 -9.51
CA ALA A 189 -17.66 -7.87 -9.56
C ALA A 189 -18.62 -7.54 -8.40
N ASP A 190 -18.10 -7.04 -7.28
CA ASP A 190 -18.88 -6.73 -6.09
C ASP A 190 -18.35 -5.49 -5.37
N ARG A 191 -19.22 -4.87 -4.56
CA ARG A 191 -18.89 -3.65 -3.82
C ARG A 191 -17.75 -3.84 -2.82
N ARG A 192 -17.63 -5.02 -2.19
CA ARG A 192 -16.52 -5.30 -1.26
C ARG A 192 -15.19 -5.38 -2.01
N GLY A 193 -15.15 -6.04 -3.17
CA GLY A 193 -13.99 -6.06 -4.03
C GLY A 193 -13.60 -4.67 -4.55
N ALA A 194 -14.58 -3.85 -4.92
CA ALA A 194 -14.34 -2.47 -5.34
C ALA A 194 -13.64 -1.64 -4.26
N LEU A 195 -14.12 -1.72 -3.01
CA LEU A 195 -13.50 -1.04 -1.86
C LEU A 195 -12.10 -1.57 -1.57
N GLY A 196 -11.90 -2.89 -1.66
CA GLY A 196 -10.59 -3.50 -1.52
C GLY A 196 -9.59 -3.01 -2.57
N LEU A 197 -9.98 -2.94 -3.85
CA LEU A 197 -9.11 -2.49 -4.94
C LEU A 197 -8.74 -1.01 -4.80
N ALA A 198 -9.71 -0.19 -4.38
CA ALA A 198 -9.49 1.20 -4.01
C ALA A 198 -8.45 1.31 -2.88
N LEU A 199 -8.62 0.60 -1.77
CA LEU A 199 -7.67 0.59 -0.65
C LEU A 199 -6.29 0.07 -1.05
N MET A 200 -6.24 -0.96 -1.89
CA MET A 200 -4.99 -1.55 -2.38
C MET A 200 -4.14 -0.52 -3.12
N SER A 201 -4.75 0.33 -3.97
CA SER A 201 -4.02 1.39 -4.67
C SER A 201 -3.42 2.43 -3.71
N VAL A 202 -4.12 2.79 -2.63
CA VAL A 202 -3.62 3.71 -1.60
C VAL A 202 -2.46 3.08 -0.84
N LEU A 203 -2.59 1.82 -0.44
CA LEU A 203 -1.53 1.13 0.29
C LEU A 203 -0.29 0.91 -0.60
N LEU A 204 -0.47 0.61 -1.88
CA LEU A 204 0.63 0.54 -2.87
C LEU A 204 1.39 1.86 -3.02
N ALA A 205 0.72 3.00 -2.86
CA ALA A 205 1.36 4.32 -2.94
C ALA A 205 2.41 4.56 -1.83
N GLY A 206 2.45 3.73 -0.77
CA GLY A 206 3.55 3.78 0.20
C GLY A 206 4.92 3.47 -0.44
N SER A 207 4.95 2.76 -1.58
CA SER A 207 6.18 2.58 -2.37
C SER A 207 6.69 3.90 -2.96
N ILE A 208 5.80 4.82 -3.34
CA ILE A 208 6.17 6.15 -3.86
C ILE A 208 6.82 6.98 -2.76
N VAL A 209 6.28 6.91 -1.53
CA VAL A 209 6.87 7.57 -0.35
C VAL A 209 8.30 7.08 -0.12
N VAL A 210 8.50 5.76 -0.13
CA VAL A 210 9.82 5.13 0.04
C VAL A 210 10.79 5.55 -1.06
N LEU A 211 10.35 5.58 -2.32
CA LEU A 211 11.18 6.03 -3.44
C LEU A 211 11.58 7.50 -3.28
N ALA A 212 10.65 8.37 -2.88
CA ALA A 212 10.94 9.77 -2.61
C ALA A 212 11.97 9.93 -1.48
N VAL A 213 11.80 9.20 -0.38
CA VAL A 213 12.76 9.17 0.74
C VAL A 213 14.13 8.67 0.26
N MET A 214 14.16 7.59 -0.51
CA MET A 214 15.40 7.00 -1.03
C MET A 214 16.17 8.00 -1.89
N VAL A 215 15.50 8.67 -2.83
CA VAL A 215 16.13 9.66 -3.71
C VAL A 215 16.69 10.83 -2.91
N LEU A 216 15.92 11.33 -1.94
CA LEU A 216 16.37 12.45 -1.10
C LEU A 216 17.53 12.06 -0.16
N GLN A 217 17.62 10.82 0.33
CA GLN A 217 18.70 10.37 1.20
C GLN A 217 19.96 9.89 0.48
N THR A 218 19.87 9.60 -0.82
CA THR A 218 21.01 9.11 -1.62
C THR A 218 21.66 10.22 -2.45
N THR A 219 20.90 11.26 -2.77
CA THR A 219 21.39 12.40 -3.56
C THR A 219 21.98 13.50 -2.67
N PHE A 220 21.70 13.48 -1.37
CA PHE A 220 22.05 14.50 -0.38
C PHE A 220 22.47 13.86 0.95
#